data_AF-A0A2G5CCK3-F1
#
_entry.id   AF-A0A2G5CCK3-F1
#
_cell.length_a   1.000
_cell.length_b   1.000
_cell.length_c   1.000
_cell.angle_alpha   90.00
_cell.angle_beta   90.00
_cell.angle_gamma   90.00
#
_symmetry.space_group_name_H-M   'P 1'
#
loop_
_entity.id
_entity.type
_entity.pdbx_description
1 polymer ?
#
loop_
_entity_poly.entity_id
_entity_poly.type
_entity_poly.pdbx_seq_one_letter_code
_entity_poly.pdbx_strand_id
1 'polypeptide(L)' 'MMLEYELVLSAYLLSIGIYGLITSRNMVRAVMCLEHILNAVNINFVTFSDLFDSRQLK' A
#
# COMPACT_ATOMS: atom_id res chain seq x y z
N MET A 1 -16.56 4.54 6.63
CA MET A 1 -15.61 5.18 7.58
C MET A 1 -14.35 4.34 7.75
N MET A 2 -14.46 3.01 7.95
CA MET A 2 -13.29 2.11 8.05
C MET A 2 -12.43 2.07 6.77
N LEU A 3 -13.05 1.87 5.60
CA LEU A 3 -12.35 1.75 4.31
C LEU A 3 -11.53 3.00 3.93
N GLU A 4 -12.01 4.20 4.26
CA GLU A 4 -11.28 5.44 3.98
C GLU A 4 -9.97 5.51 4.79
N TYR A 5 -9.98 5.01 6.03
CA TYR A 5 -8.77 4.92 6.84
C TYR A 5 -7.78 3.91 6.27
N GLU A 6 -8.24 2.77 5.76
CA GLU A 6 -7.40 1.74 5.13
C GLU A 6 -6.76 2.24 3.83
N LEU A 7 -7.51 2.99 3.02
CA LEU A 7 -7.00 3.66 1.82
C LEU A 7 -5.95 4.74 2.15
N VAL A 8 -6.20 5.57 3.16
CA VAL A 8 -5.23 6.59 3.60
C VAL A 8 -3.98 5.96 4.20
N LEU A 9 -4.14 4.91 5.01
CA LEU A 9 -3.03 4.19 5.62
C LEU A 9 -2.15 3.52 4.55
N SER A 10 -2.74 2.83 3.58
CA SER A 10 -2.01 2.21 2.48
C SER A 10 -1.29 3.24 1.60
N ALA A 11 -1.91 4.39 1.30
CA ALA A 11 -1.25 5.48 0.57
C ALA A 11 -0.07 6.08 1.35
N TYR A 12 -0.18 6.17 2.68
CA TYR A 12 0.90 6.64 3.54
C TYR A 12 2.09 5.66 3.56
N LEU A 13 1.84 4.37 3.73
CA LEU A 13 2.88 3.33 3.65
C LEU A 13 3.55 3.29 2.26
N LEU A 14 2.77 3.46 1.19
CA LEU A 14 3.29 3.53 -0.18
C LEU A 14 4.27 4.71 -0.35
N SER A 15 3.89 5.89 0.17
CA SER A 15 4.71 7.11 0.10
C SER A 15 6.04 6.94 0.86
N ILE A 16 6.00 6.30 2.04
CA ILE A 16 7.21 5.97 2.82
C ILE A 16 8.08 4.96 2.05
N GLY A 17 7.46 3.93 1.47
CA GLY A 17 8.17 2.93 0.67
C GLY A 17 8.91 3.55 -0.51
N ILE A 18 8.25 4.45 -1.26
CA ILE A 18 8.85 5.17 -2.39
C ILE A 18 10.00 6.07 -1.91
N TYR A 19 9.80 6.81 -0.83
CA TYR A 19 10.85 7.66 -0.25
C TYR A 19 12.08 6.82 0.17
N GLY A 20 11.86 5.68 0.81
CA GLY A 20 12.90 4.73 1.20
C GLY A 20 13.64 4.13 0.01
N LEU A 21 12.92 3.86 -1.09
CA LEU A 21 13.50 3.34 -2.33
C LEU A 21 14.43 4.36 -2.97
N ILE A 22 14.02 5.64 -3.07
CA ILE A 22 14.83 6.71 -3.69
C ILE A 22 16.10 6.99 -2.86
N THR A 23 16.00 6.95 -1.53
CA THR A 23 17.15 7.19 -0.62
C THR A 23 18.05 5.96 -0.46
N SER A 24 17.66 4.81 -0.98
CA SER A 24 18.41 3.57 -0.79
C SER A 24 19.69 3.54 -1.63
N ARG A 25 20.85 3.62 -0.97
CA ARG A 25 22.17 3.38 -1.61
C ARG A 25 22.56 1.90 -1.69
N ASN A 26 21.81 1.00 -1.04
CA ASN A 26 22.19 -0.41 -0.93
C ASN A 26 21.13 -1.31 -1.56
N MET A 27 21.55 -2.30 -2.35
CA MET A 27 20.64 -3.18 -3.08
C MET A 27 19.68 -3.94 -2.15
N VAL A 28 20.18 -4.41 -1.00
CA VAL A 28 19.36 -5.08 0.04
C VAL A 28 18.31 -4.14 0.63
N ARG A 29 18.68 -2.87 0.86
CA ARG A 29 17.74 -1.86 1.38
C ARG A 29 16.69 -1.51 0.32
N ALA A 30 17.06 -1.50 -0.96
CA ALA A 30 16.12 -1.29 -2.05
C ALA A 30 15.08 -2.43 -2.11
N VAL A 31 15.51 -3.70 -1.95
CA VAL A 31 14.60 -4.85 -1.88
C VAL A 31 13.68 -4.77 -0.66
N MET A 32 14.18 -4.38 0.52
CA MET A 32 13.33 -4.19 1.70
C MET A 32 12.27 -3.10 1.49
N CYS A 33 12.62 -1.98 0.84
CA CYS A 33 11.66 -0.95 0.48
C CYS A 33 10.67 -1.44 -0.59
N LEU A 34 11.12 -2.27 -1.54
CA LEU A 34 10.26 -2.88 -2.55
C LEU A 34 9.20 -3.79 -1.91
N GLU A 35 9.60 -4.65 -0.98
CA GLU A 35 8.68 -5.50 -0.21
C GLU A 35 7.65 -4.65 0.55
N HIS A 36 8.08 -3.53 1.13
CA HIS A 36 7.18 -2.60 1.81
C HIS A 36 6.17 -1.94 0.85
N ILE A 37 6.61 -1.53 -0.34
CA ILE A 37 5.74 -0.98 -1.40
C ILE A 37 4.72 -2.03 -1.86
N LEU A 38 5.17 -3.27 -2.11
CA LEU A 38 4.30 -4.37 -2.52
C LEU A 38 3.24 -4.68 -1.46
N ASN A 39 3.61 -4.67 -0.18
CA ASN A 39 2.66 -4.85 0.92
C ASN A 39 1.62 -3.71 0.98
N ALA A 40 2.04 -2.46 0.80
CA ALA A 40 1.13 -1.31 0.78
C ALA A 40 0.13 -1.38 -0.39
N VAL A 41 0.59 -1.75 -1.59
CA VAL A 41 -0.27 -1.98 -2.76
C VAL A 41 -1.25 -3.13 -2.53
N ASN A 42 -0.82 -4.21 -1.87
CA ASN A 42 -1.69 -5.35 -1.60
C ASN A 42 -2.84 -4.98 -0.65
N ILE A 43 -2.57 -4.19 0.39
CA ILE A 43 -3.61 -3.65 1.28
C ILE A 43 -4.59 -2.77 0.50
N ASN A 44 -4.08 -1.90 -0.38
CA ASN A 44 -4.91 -1.04 -1.23
C ASN A 44 -5.81 -1.88 -2.16
N PHE A 45 -5.27 -2.94 -2.75
CA PHE A 45 -6.00 -3.85 -3.65
C PHE A 45 -7.09 -4.65 -2.93
N VAL A 46 -6.81 -5.16 -1.73
CA VAL A 46 -7.81 -5.83 -0.87
C VAL A 46 -8.93 -4.85 -0.49
N THR A 47 -8.58 -3.64 -0.08
CA THR A 47 -9.57 -2.61 0.28
C THR A 47 -10.47 -2.25 -0.91
N PHE A 48 -9.89 -2.16 -2.12
CA PHE A 48 -10.64 -1.93 -3.36
C PHE A 48 -11.55 -3.10 -3.73
N SER A 49 -11.09 -4.33 -3.50
CA SER A 49 -11.87 -5.54 -3.75
C SER A 49 -13.06 -5.62 -2.80
N ASP A 50 -12.87 -5.33 -1.51
CA ASP A 50 -13.94 -5.26 -0.51
C ASP A 50 -14.95 -4.13 -0.81
N LEU A 51 -14.46 -2.97 -1.25
CA LEU A 51 -15.32 -1.86 -1.69
C LEU A 51 -16.18 -2.24 -2.90
N PHE A 52 -15.61 -2.98 -3.86
CA PHE A 52 -16.32 -3.40 -5.08
C PHE A 52 -17.34 -4.51 -4.80
N ASP A 53 -17.01 -5.47 -3.94
CA ASP A 53 -17.92 -6.51 -3.46
C ASP A 53 -19.11 -5.91 -2.68
N SER A 54 -18.82 -5.01 -1.74
CA SER A 54 -19.83 -4.25 -0.98
C SER A 54 -20.76 -3.41 -1.87
N ARG A 55 -20.29 -2.97 -3.04
CA ARG A 55 -21.07 -2.22 -4.05
C ARG A 55 -21.96 -3.12 -4.90
N GLN A 56 -21.62 -4.40 -5.08
CA GLN A 56 -22.47 -5.38 -5.80
C GLN A 56 -23.60 -5.92 -4.92
N LEU A 57 -23.42 -5.90 -3.60
CA LEU A 57 -24.38 -6.39 -2.61
C LEU A 57 -25.52 -5.37 -2.28
N LYS A 58 -25.56 -4.22 -2.94
CA LYS A 58 -26.56 -3.16 -2.74
C LYS A 58 -27.27 -2.78 -4.04
#